data_AF-A0A8S1T5C9-F1
#
_entry.id   AF-A0A8S1T5C9-F1
#
_cell.length_a   1.000
_cell.length_b   1.000
_cell.length_c   1.000
_cell.angle_alpha   90.00
_cell.angle_beta   90.00
_cell.angle_gamma   90.00
#
_symmetry.space_group_name_H-M   'P 1'
#
loop_
_entity.id
_entity.type
_entity.pdbx_description
1 polymer ?
#
loop_
_entity_poly.entity_id
_entity_poly.type
_entity_poly.pdbx_seq_one_letter_code
_entity_poly.pdbx_strand_id
1 'polypeptide(L)'
;MYNDKTIYIVEQLIQDANSDLVTLLQLETFMKYVRVSDAIAIEYIIKNINQLLRILFINYDQIHRSQYIIYSDLISIVWEIIDLNIEQILQQIENNSTQVYDLLNYQNVPDVQWAQAHKFLQFIKQRSWCLIPKALFEIDYLLIKFLPHLHNKSVALIILLFFENQYHDEQLSFLKQGFNQFNEFDPCTAINFTFLIHEIITRIATKELINYLLSSQAISKSFEVLENCNLSFIVRKNAAHILSLISNYYSLDMQNLYLDEPSNETIIDNFRQTEFYKTFNIQIIKDILNNVLLNSCRLGLLAVKLIEIVDNLVRISDIELWNKIDKSNIMEIILNLVKKFKNSDIFISYVNNMIIFILDRAISDFHPFWCVQIFTKYKLYAQQIMQFNRQILIFEQQLQVKLIRDSDFLPYYNELMQIENILKRSQLWRQSKEQLQKYEEKHIYRLGEDSDTPSIDYPLIVSAIEDECIDEIIEPKDNIFIDCLNRQSPIDSLNNNDDSDDDDKLIGAFSGLDTLNKLKNVFHKMDLKDQEENQQLQENQQQQQQGKRIRNLSNSLNNQIQQGQRDIISRSLNSDHDSLQKLSLSSSTNLKLMTKTFDSFTIEILGNTKVVKNNQILKVDEIDNTNNIQNE
;
A
#
# COMPACT_ATOMS: atom_id res chain seq x y z
N MET A 1 -52.26 -22.80 62.38
CA MET A 1 -50.84 -23.02 62.06
C MET A 1 -50.78 -23.73 60.71
N TYR A 2 -50.61 -22.97 59.63
CA TYR A 2 -50.42 -23.51 58.28
C TYR A 2 -48.92 -23.47 57.96
N ASN A 3 -48.39 -24.60 57.49
CA ASN A 3 -47.01 -24.77 57.06
C ASN A 3 -46.83 -24.13 55.68
N ASP A 4 -46.37 -22.89 55.63
CA ASP A 4 -45.85 -22.23 54.43
C ASP A 4 -44.40 -22.66 54.18
N LYS A 5 -44.20 -23.79 53.48
CA LYS A 5 -42.88 -24.18 52.96
C LYS A 5 -42.99 -24.74 51.55
N THR A 6 -43.46 -23.92 50.61
CA THR A 6 -43.13 -24.13 49.20
C THR A 6 -41.74 -23.54 49.00
N ILE A 7 -40.69 -24.30 49.30
CA ILE A 7 -39.32 -23.89 49.02
C ILE A 7 -39.21 -23.80 47.49
N TYR A 8 -38.89 -22.62 46.96
CA TYR A 8 -38.71 -22.44 45.53
C TYR A 8 -37.49 -23.25 45.09
N ILE A 9 -37.59 -24.03 44.01
CA ILE A 9 -36.49 -24.93 43.56
C ILE A 9 -35.18 -24.15 43.41
N VAL A 10 -35.24 -22.90 42.93
CA VAL A 10 -34.08 -22.00 42.80
C VAL A 10 -33.48 -21.63 44.15
N GLU A 11 -34.29 -21.33 45.17
CA GLU A 11 -33.81 -21.02 46.52
C GLU A 11 -33.11 -22.22 47.15
N GLN A 12 -33.62 -23.43 46.91
CA GLN A 12 -32.97 -24.66 47.37
C GLN A 12 -31.62 -24.87 46.69
N LEU A 13 -31.54 -24.67 45.37
CA LEU A 13 -30.27 -24.74 44.64
C LEU A 13 -29.25 -23.74 45.19
N ILE A 14 -29.67 -22.51 45.49
CA ILE A 14 -28.80 -21.47 46.06
C ILE A 14 -28.28 -21.87 47.45
N GLN A 15 -29.14 -22.45 48.29
CA GLN A 15 -28.76 -22.95 49.61
C GLN A 15 -27.78 -24.12 49.51
N ASP A 16 -28.05 -25.09 48.62
CA ASP A 16 -27.23 -26.28 48.42
C ASP A 16 -25.82 -25.94 47.90
N ALA A 17 -25.72 -24.88 47.09
CA ALA A 17 -24.44 -24.35 46.61
C ALA A 17 -23.73 -23.41 47.61
N ASN A 18 -24.22 -23.27 48.85
CA ASN A 18 -23.70 -22.33 49.85
C ASN A 18 -23.58 -20.88 49.36
N SER A 19 -24.47 -20.46 48.44
CA SER A 19 -24.38 -19.15 47.77
C SER A 19 -23.05 -18.90 47.02
N ASP A 20 -22.41 -19.95 46.50
CA ASP A 20 -21.30 -19.82 45.55
C ASP A 20 -21.83 -19.74 44.11
N LEU A 21 -21.65 -18.59 43.46
CA LEU A 21 -22.06 -18.41 42.08
C LEU A 21 -21.34 -19.37 41.14
N VAL A 22 -20.05 -19.67 41.38
CA VAL A 22 -19.26 -20.55 40.51
C VAL A 22 -19.89 -21.94 40.44
N THR A 23 -20.19 -22.51 41.60
CA THR A 23 -20.87 -23.81 41.71
C THR A 23 -22.26 -23.79 41.06
N LEU A 24 -23.03 -22.71 41.24
CA LEU A 24 -24.37 -22.58 40.65
C LEU A 24 -24.37 -22.50 39.12
N LEU A 25 -23.42 -21.76 38.54
CA LEU A 25 -23.34 -21.60 37.08
C LEU A 25 -23.01 -22.93 36.36
N GLN A 26 -22.35 -23.85 37.03
CA GLN A 26 -22.10 -25.20 36.51
C GLN A 26 -23.33 -26.11 36.55
N LEU A 27 -24.37 -25.75 37.31
CA LEU A 27 -25.62 -26.51 37.39
C LEU A 27 -26.54 -26.10 36.24
N GLU A 28 -26.67 -26.98 35.25
CA GLU A 28 -27.57 -26.78 34.10
C GLU A 28 -29.04 -26.54 34.52
N THR A 29 -29.46 -27.08 35.66
CA THR A 29 -30.78 -26.77 36.25
C THR A 29 -30.91 -25.30 36.63
N PHE A 30 -29.90 -24.70 37.27
CA PHE A 30 -29.90 -23.28 37.59
C PHE A 30 -29.87 -22.42 36.32
N MET A 31 -29.02 -22.77 35.36
CA MET A 31 -28.93 -22.06 34.07
C MET A 31 -30.23 -22.08 33.27
N LYS A 32 -31.03 -23.16 33.34
CA LYS A 32 -32.38 -23.17 32.76
C LYS A 32 -33.29 -22.10 33.34
N TYR A 33 -33.24 -21.85 34.65
CA TYR A 33 -34.00 -20.78 35.29
C TYR A 33 -33.52 -19.39 34.86
N VAL A 34 -32.21 -19.21 34.68
CA VAL A 34 -31.63 -17.97 34.16
C VAL A 34 -32.10 -17.69 32.73
N ARG A 35 -32.08 -18.70 31.84
CA ARG A 35 -32.54 -18.58 30.44
C ARG A 35 -34.01 -18.19 30.31
N VAL A 36 -34.86 -18.67 31.22
CA VAL A 36 -36.29 -18.28 31.26
C VAL A 36 -36.55 -17.01 32.07
N SER A 37 -35.50 -16.30 32.49
CA SER A 37 -35.57 -15.04 33.26
C SER A 37 -36.35 -15.17 34.58
N ASP A 38 -36.14 -16.28 35.31
CA ASP A 38 -36.73 -16.48 36.62
C ASP A 38 -36.33 -15.38 37.62
N ALA A 39 -37.29 -14.76 38.29
CA ALA A 39 -37.05 -13.58 39.13
C ALA A 39 -36.01 -13.82 40.25
N ILE A 40 -36.02 -15.00 40.88
CA ILE A 40 -35.11 -15.31 41.98
C ILE A 40 -33.70 -15.58 41.44
N ALA A 41 -33.60 -16.31 40.32
CA ALA A 41 -32.31 -16.56 39.67
C ALA A 41 -31.65 -15.27 39.19
N ILE A 42 -32.42 -14.36 38.58
CA ILE A 42 -31.94 -13.06 38.11
C ILE A 42 -31.54 -12.15 39.28
N GLU A 43 -32.35 -12.07 40.34
CA GLU A 43 -32.00 -11.31 41.55
C GLU A 43 -30.70 -11.82 42.19
N TYR A 44 -30.51 -13.15 42.20
CA TYR A 44 -29.28 -13.76 42.71
C TYR A 44 -28.05 -13.39 41.87
N ILE A 45 -28.16 -13.41 40.54
CA ILE A 45 -27.06 -12.97 39.65
C ILE A 45 -26.74 -11.50 39.88
N ILE A 46 -27.76 -10.63 39.97
CA ILE A 46 -27.59 -9.20 40.22
C ILE A 46 -26.82 -8.97 41.53
N LYS A 47 -27.20 -9.64 42.62
CA LYS A 47 -26.49 -9.54 43.91
C LYS A 47 -25.04 -10.04 43.85
N ASN A 48 -24.74 -10.96 42.93
CA ASN A 48 -23.43 -11.57 42.79
C ASN A 48 -22.67 -11.12 41.52
N ILE A 49 -23.00 -9.94 40.96
CA ILE A 49 -22.39 -9.47 39.72
C ILE A 49 -20.86 -9.37 39.80
N ASN A 50 -20.32 -9.05 40.98
CA ASN A 50 -18.87 -9.00 41.20
C ASN A 50 -18.23 -10.38 41.10
N GLN A 51 -18.91 -11.44 41.52
CA GLN A 51 -18.42 -12.81 41.33
C GLN A 51 -18.47 -13.19 39.85
N LEU A 52 -19.52 -12.78 39.13
CA LEU A 52 -19.66 -12.98 37.69
C LEU A 52 -18.50 -12.34 36.91
N LEU A 53 -18.18 -11.08 37.21
CA LEU A 53 -17.07 -10.37 36.56
C LEU A 53 -15.70 -10.90 36.98
N ARG A 54 -15.54 -11.34 38.24
CA ARG A 54 -14.32 -12.03 38.69
C ARG A 54 -14.06 -13.34 37.94
N ILE A 55 -15.09 -14.05 37.47
CA ILE A 55 -14.90 -15.23 36.61
C ILE A 55 -14.23 -14.82 35.29
N LEU A 56 -14.62 -13.69 34.68
CA LEU A 56 -14.00 -13.19 33.45
C LEU A 56 -12.57 -12.68 33.69
N PHE A 57 -12.34 -11.98 34.80
CA PHE A 57 -11.08 -11.28 35.11
C PHE A 57 -10.34 -11.87 36.30
N ILE A 58 -10.32 -13.19 36.39
CA ILE A 58 -9.65 -13.89 37.48
C ILE A 58 -8.13 -13.76 37.42
N ASN A 59 -7.48 -13.69 38.58
CA ASN A 59 -6.03 -13.78 38.65
C ASN A 59 -5.56 -15.23 38.42
N TYR A 60 -4.97 -15.51 37.26
CA TYR A 60 -4.45 -16.85 36.92
C TYR A 60 -3.33 -17.33 37.86
N ASP A 61 -2.61 -16.42 38.53
CA ASP A 61 -1.60 -16.78 39.54
C ASP A 61 -2.21 -17.45 40.77
N GLN A 62 -3.52 -17.28 40.98
CA GLN A 62 -4.26 -17.85 42.12
C GLN A 62 -4.98 -19.15 41.77
N ILE A 63 -4.95 -19.59 40.51
CA ILE A 63 -5.67 -20.76 40.02
C ILE A 63 -4.71 -21.90 39.74
N HIS A 64 -5.02 -23.09 40.28
CA HIS A 64 -4.26 -24.29 39.94
C HIS A 64 -4.53 -24.70 38.48
N ARG A 65 -3.51 -25.13 37.73
CA ARG A 65 -3.63 -25.47 36.29
C ARG A 65 -4.75 -26.47 35.97
N SER A 66 -5.07 -27.38 36.87
CA SER A 66 -6.17 -28.34 36.71
C SER A 66 -7.57 -27.69 36.66
N GLN A 67 -7.70 -26.45 37.11
CA GLN A 67 -8.95 -25.70 37.13
C GLN A 67 -9.11 -24.80 35.89
N TYR A 68 -8.12 -24.73 34.98
CA TYR A 68 -8.22 -23.86 33.80
C TYR A 68 -9.37 -24.23 32.88
N ILE A 69 -9.66 -25.52 32.70
CA ILE A 69 -10.81 -25.98 31.91
C ILE A 69 -12.12 -25.48 32.54
N ILE A 70 -12.24 -25.62 33.86
CA ILE A 70 -13.40 -25.15 34.63
C ILE A 70 -13.62 -23.65 34.41
N TYR A 71 -12.56 -22.84 34.50
CA TYR A 71 -12.67 -21.40 34.26
C TYR A 71 -12.98 -21.05 32.81
N SER A 72 -12.47 -21.81 31.85
CA SER A 72 -12.84 -21.64 30.44
C SER A 72 -14.33 -21.88 30.20
N ASP A 73 -14.90 -22.94 30.79
CA ASP A 73 -16.33 -23.26 30.67
C ASP A 73 -17.18 -22.17 31.35
N LEU A 74 -16.75 -21.71 32.53
CA LEU A 74 -17.41 -20.63 33.27
C LEU A 74 -17.39 -19.30 32.50
N ILE A 75 -16.30 -18.95 31.81
CA ILE A 75 -16.23 -17.76 30.96
C ILE A 75 -17.29 -17.83 29.84
N SER A 76 -17.46 -18.99 29.20
CA SER A 76 -18.51 -19.18 28.20
C SER A 76 -19.91 -19.02 28.78
N ILE A 77 -20.16 -19.55 29.98
CA ILE A 77 -21.44 -19.38 30.69
C ILE A 77 -21.70 -17.90 31.04
N VAL A 78 -20.68 -17.16 31.47
CA VAL A 78 -20.84 -15.73 31.74
C VAL A 78 -21.20 -14.97 30.46
N TRP A 79 -20.58 -15.28 29.32
CA TRP A 79 -20.96 -14.69 28.04
C TRP A 79 -22.37 -15.07 27.61
N GLU A 80 -22.78 -16.33 27.83
CA GLU A 80 -24.16 -16.75 27.60
C GLU A 80 -25.14 -15.87 28.39
N ILE A 81 -24.86 -15.61 29.67
CA ILE A 81 -25.69 -14.73 30.52
C ILE A 81 -25.74 -13.31 29.98
N ILE A 82 -24.63 -12.77 29.49
CA ILE A 82 -24.58 -11.45 28.85
C ILE A 82 -25.43 -11.45 27.57
N ASP A 83 -25.32 -12.49 26.75
CA ASP A 83 -26.02 -12.64 25.47
C ASP A 83 -27.54 -12.85 25.63
N LEU A 84 -28.02 -13.28 26.81
CA LEU A 84 -29.45 -13.28 27.14
C LEU A 84 -30.07 -11.87 27.14
N ASN A 85 -29.25 -10.81 27.18
CA ASN A 85 -29.67 -9.42 27.09
C ASN A 85 -30.70 -8.99 28.16
N ILE A 86 -30.57 -9.52 29.38
CA ILE A 86 -31.44 -9.17 30.50
C ILE A 86 -31.01 -7.83 31.10
N GLU A 87 -31.80 -6.78 30.86
CA GLU A 87 -31.44 -5.39 31.14
C GLU A 87 -30.98 -5.12 32.58
N GLN A 88 -31.62 -5.76 33.58
CA GLN A 88 -31.24 -5.60 34.98
C GLN A 88 -29.82 -6.11 35.28
N ILE A 89 -29.42 -7.23 34.65
CA ILE A 89 -28.07 -7.78 34.77
C ILE A 89 -27.09 -6.86 34.05
N LEU A 90 -27.43 -6.45 32.81
CA LEU A 90 -26.54 -5.60 32.01
C LEU A 90 -26.28 -4.24 32.66
N GLN A 91 -27.29 -3.63 33.28
CA GLN A 91 -27.13 -2.39 34.04
C GLN A 91 -26.16 -2.57 35.23
N GLN A 92 -26.20 -3.71 35.92
CA GLN A 92 -25.25 -4.00 37.00
C GLN A 92 -23.84 -4.25 36.48
N ILE A 93 -23.69 -4.87 35.30
CA ILE A 93 -22.40 -5.03 34.62
C ILE A 93 -21.82 -3.66 34.28
N GLU A 94 -22.61 -2.74 33.73
CA GLU A 94 -22.16 -1.38 33.42
C GLU A 94 -21.68 -0.63 34.67
N ASN A 95 -22.44 -0.71 35.76
CA ASN A 95 -22.09 -0.08 37.04
C ASN A 95 -20.79 -0.60 37.66
N ASN A 96 -20.39 -1.84 37.34
CA ASN A 96 -19.20 -2.50 37.86
C ASN A 96 -18.10 -2.67 36.79
N SER A 97 -18.22 -1.98 35.66
CA SER A 97 -17.34 -2.14 34.49
C SER A 97 -15.87 -1.84 34.76
N THR A 98 -15.54 -1.07 35.80
CA THR A 98 -14.16 -0.75 36.18
C THR A 98 -13.36 -1.96 36.69
N GLN A 99 -14.01 -3.06 37.08
CA GLN A 99 -13.34 -4.29 37.52
C GLN A 99 -12.43 -4.91 36.46
N VAL A 100 -12.67 -4.67 35.18
CA VAL A 100 -11.78 -5.13 34.10
C VAL A 100 -10.35 -4.61 34.27
N TYR A 101 -10.17 -3.45 34.90
CA TYR A 101 -8.86 -2.84 35.11
C TYR A 101 -8.09 -3.47 36.27
N ASP A 102 -8.69 -4.36 37.06
CA ASP A 102 -7.97 -5.15 38.07
C ASP A 102 -6.88 -6.02 37.45
N LEU A 103 -7.03 -6.39 36.16
CA LEU A 103 -6.02 -7.10 35.38
C LEU A 103 -4.66 -6.39 35.36
N LEU A 104 -4.65 -5.05 35.45
CA LEU A 104 -3.41 -4.26 35.48
C LEU A 104 -2.56 -4.50 36.73
N ASN A 105 -3.16 -5.08 37.79
CA ASN A 105 -2.47 -5.37 39.04
C ASN A 105 -1.88 -6.79 39.07
N TYR A 106 -2.14 -7.62 38.05
CA TYR A 106 -1.71 -9.02 38.02
C TYR A 106 -0.36 -9.16 37.31
N GLN A 107 0.48 -10.09 37.79
CA GLN A 107 1.81 -10.29 37.21
C GLN A 107 1.72 -11.05 35.89
N ASN A 108 0.91 -12.11 35.85
CA ASN A 108 0.72 -12.91 34.64
C ASN A 108 -0.72 -12.84 34.15
N VAL A 109 -0.94 -12.13 33.05
CA VAL A 109 -2.24 -12.07 32.36
C VAL A 109 -2.05 -12.56 30.93
N PRO A 110 -2.56 -13.75 30.56
CA PRO A 110 -2.44 -14.26 29.20
C PRO A 110 -3.25 -13.42 28.21
N ASP A 111 -2.81 -13.34 26.95
CA ASP A 111 -3.52 -12.57 25.90
C ASP A 111 -4.99 -13.00 25.73
N VAL A 112 -5.32 -14.27 26.00
CA VAL A 112 -6.72 -14.76 25.98
C VAL A 112 -7.59 -14.00 26.98
N GLN A 113 -7.07 -13.69 28.17
CA GLN A 113 -7.80 -12.91 29.17
C GLN A 113 -7.89 -11.44 28.76
N TRP A 114 -6.83 -10.87 28.18
CA TRP A 114 -6.90 -9.54 27.57
C TRP A 114 -7.90 -9.49 26.41
N ALA A 115 -8.06 -10.56 25.64
CA ALA A 115 -9.06 -10.65 24.58
C ALA A 115 -10.48 -10.64 25.16
N GLN A 116 -10.71 -11.29 26.31
CA GLN A 116 -11.99 -11.19 27.03
C GLN A 116 -12.22 -9.77 27.55
N ALA A 117 -11.20 -9.11 28.09
CA ALA A 117 -11.28 -7.72 28.52
C ALA A 117 -11.60 -6.77 27.35
N HIS A 118 -10.99 -6.98 26.20
CA HIS A 118 -11.31 -6.25 24.98
C HIS A 118 -12.76 -6.46 24.54
N LYS A 119 -13.22 -7.72 24.47
CA LYS A 119 -14.62 -8.05 24.14
C LYS A 119 -15.60 -7.39 25.12
N PHE A 120 -15.29 -7.43 26.41
CA PHE A 120 -16.07 -6.78 27.47
C PHE A 120 -16.13 -5.26 27.31
N LEU A 121 -14.99 -4.60 27.10
CA LEU A 121 -14.96 -3.15 26.90
C LEU A 121 -15.66 -2.73 25.59
N GLN A 122 -15.61 -3.55 24.53
CA GLN A 122 -16.41 -3.32 23.33
C GLN A 122 -17.91 -3.41 23.62
N PHE A 123 -18.34 -4.42 24.40
CA PHE A 123 -19.72 -4.54 24.84
C PHE A 123 -20.16 -3.31 25.66
N ILE A 124 -19.35 -2.86 26.62
CA ILE A 124 -19.61 -1.63 27.39
C ILE A 124 -19.69 -0.41 26.46
N LYS A 125 -18.78 -0.29 25.50
CA LYS A 125 -18.79 0.81 24.52
C LYS A 125 -20.07 0.85 23.69
N GLN A 126 -20.59 -0.31 23.28
CA GLN A 126 -21.81 -0.41 22.48
C GLN A 126 -23.06 0.01 23.28
N ARG A 127 -23.10 -0.30 24.57
CA ARG A 127 -24.24 0.04 25.43
C ARG A 127 -24.17 1.47 25.97
N SER A 128 -23.04 1.82 26.56
CA SER A 128 -22.82 3.07 27.28
C SER A 128 -21.47 3.67 26.90
N TRP A 129 -21.42 4.26 25.70
CA TRP A 129 -20.19 4.79 25.08
C TRP A 129 -19.41 5.77 25.98
N CYS A 130 -20.09 6.52 26.86
CA CYS A 130 -19.49 7.49 27.76
C CYS A 130 -18.68 6.85 28.90
N LEU A 131 -18.87 5.57 29.21
CA LEU A 131 -18.15 4.89 30.31
C LEU A 131 -16.68 4.64 29.98
N ILE A 132 -16.35 4.41 28.70
CA ILE A 132 -14.96 4.22 28.25
C ILE A 132 -14.10 5.46 28.53
N PRO A 133 -14.46 6.67 28.06
CA PRO A 133 -13.68 7.86 28.39
C PRO A 133 -13.80 8.25 29.87
N LYS A 134 -14.91 7.92 30.56
CA LYS A 134 -15.05 8.18 32.00
C LYS A 134 -13.95 7.52 32.83
N ALA A 135 -13.53 6.31 32.45
CA ALA A 135 -12.46 5.59 33.14
C ALA A 135 -11.12 6.35 33.17
N LEU A 136 -10.84 7.21 32.17
CA LEU A 136 -9.65 8.06 32.13
C LEU A 136 -9.66 9.15 33.22
N PHE A 137 -10.82 9.49 33.77
CA PHE A 137 -10.95 10.46 34.86
C PHE A 137 -11.01 9.80 36.24
N GLU A 138 -11.36 8.52 36.30
CA GLU A 138 -11.53 7.77 37.55
C GLU A 138 -10.26 7.03 37.98
N ILE A 139 -9.40 6.66 37.02
CA ILE A 139 -8.19 5.88 37.28
C ILE A 139 -6.98 6.67 36.79
N ASP A 140 -6.20 7.21 37.73
CA ASP A 140 -5.00 7.97 37.41
C ASP A 140 -4.02 7.15 36.56
N TYR A 141 -3.59 7.74 35.44
CA TYR A 141 -2.60 7.21 34.52
C TYR A 141 -2.99 5.85 33.94
N LEU A 142 -4.29 5.64 33.71
CA LEU A 142 -4.83 4.37 33.21
C LEU A 142 -4.12 3.91 31.94
N LEU A 143 -3.97 4.79 30.95
CA LEU A 143 -3.34 4.41 29.67
C LEU A 143 -1.87 4.04 29.83
N ILE A 144 -1.15 4.76 30.69
CA ILE A 144 0.26 4.47 30.98
C ILE A 144 0.42 3.10 31.65
N LYS A 145 -0.51 2.71 32.53
CA LYS A 145 -0.49 1.39 33.19
C LYS A 145 -0.64 0.23 32.21
N PHE A 146 -1.22 0.44 31.02
CA PHE A 146 -1.26 -0.59 29.98
C PHE A 146 0.07 -0.80 29.26
N LEU A 147 0.99 0.16 29.29
CA LEU A 147 2.24 0.12 28.52
C LEU A 147 3.10 -1.12 28.80
N PRO A 148 3.30 -1.58 30.06
CA PRO A 148 4.04 -2.82 30.34
C PRO A 148 3.40 -4.09 29.74
N HIS A 149 2.09 -4.05 29.48
CA HIS A 149 1.34 -5.19 28.95
C HIS A 149 1.19 -5.15 27.43
N LEU A 150 1.76 -4.15 26.75
CA LEU A 150 1.59 -3.92 25.32
C LEU A 150 2.21 -5.01 24.43
N HIS A 151 3.01 -5.92 24.98
CA HIS A 151 3.43 -7.14 24.29
C HIS A 151 2.23 -8.02 23.87
N ASN A 152 1.08 -7.91 24.56
CA ASN A 152 -0.17 -8.57 24.21
C ASN A 152 -0.94 -7.79 23.15
N LYS A 153 -1.33 -8.45 22.05
CA LYS A 153 -2.07 -7.82 20.95
C LYS A 153 -3.42 -7.26 21.42
N SER A 154 -4.10 -7.96 22.31
CA SER A 154 -5.42 -7.56 22.80
C SER A 154 -5.35 -6.26 23.62
N VAL A 155 -4.22 -5.99 24.28
CA VAL A 155 -3.99 -4.72 24.99
C VAL A 155 -3.94 -3.55 24.03
N ALA A 156 -3.29 -3.69 22.86
CA ALA A 156 -3.32 -2.66 21.83
C ALA A 156 -4.76 -2.37 21.37
N LEU A 157 -5.58 -3.39 21.19
CA LEU A 157 -6.99 -3.21 20.82
C LEU A 157 -7.80 -2.50 21.93
N ILE A 158 -7.55 -2.81 23.20
CA ILE A 158 -8.14 -2.09 24.34
C ILE A 158 -7.75 -0.62 24.30
N ILE A 159 -6.46 -0.32 24.12
CA ILE A 159 -5.97 1.06 24.05
C ILE A 159 -6.67 1.81 22.91
N LEU A 160 -6.84 1.19 21.74
CA LEU A 160 -7.58 1.83 20.62
C LEU A 160 -9.01 2.23 20.99
N LEU A 161 -9.71 1.48 21.83
CA LEU A 161 -11.04 1.89 22.27
C LEU A 161 -11.02 3.25 22.96
N PHE A 162 -9.96 3.57 23.72
CA PHE A 162 -9.79 4.88 24.34
C PHE A 162 -9.41 5.96 23.34
N PHE A 163 -8.60 5.63 22.34
CA PHE A 163 -8.17 6.58 21.30
C PHE A 163 -9.27 6.91 20.28
N GLU A 164 -10.22 5.99 20.04
CA GLU A 164 -11.39 6.22 19.19
C GLU A 164 -12.42 7.21 19.79
N ASN A 165 -12.25 7.63 21.04
CA ASN A 165 -13.15 8.57 21.73
C ASN A 165 -12.63 10.01 21.60
N GLN A 166 -13.14 10.92 22.44
CA GLN A 166 -12.64 12.30 22.53
C GLN A 166 -11.19 12.34 23.00
N TYR A 167 -10.47 13.39 22.61
CA TYR A 167 -9.10 13.63 23.04
C TYR A 167 -9.01 13.74 24.57
N HIS A 168 -8.00 13.09 25.15
CA HIS A 168 -7.65 13.20 26.56
C HIS A 168 -6.12 13.24 26.71
N ASP A 169 -5.61 14.05 27.65
CA ASP A 169 -4.16 14.25 27.82
C ASP A 169 -3.39 12.97 28.19
N GLU A 170 -4.07 11.97 28.76
CA GLU A 170 -3.47 10.66 28.98
C GLU A 170 -3.10 9.94 27.66
N GLN A 171 -3.86 10.13 26.58
CA GLN A 171 -3.54 9.52 25.27
C GLN A 171 -2.21 10.07 24.74
N LEU A 172 -2.02 11.39 24.86
CA LEU A 172 -0.77 12.06 24.50
C LEU A 172 0.38 11.62 25.43
N SER A 173 0.11 11.50 26.73
CA SER A 173 1.09 11.05 27.72
C SER A 173 1.55 9.62 27.46
N PHE A 174 0.63 8.72 27.11
CA PHE A 174 0.92 7.36 26.67
C PHE A 174 1.84 7.35 25.45
N LEU A 175 1.53 8.12 24.39
CA LEU A 175 2.39 8.20 23.21
C LEU A 175 3.79 8.72 23.57
N LYS A 176 3.87 9.79 24.37
CA LYS A 176 5.15 10.35 24.83
C LYS A 176 6.01 9.32 25.56
N GLN A 177 5.41 8.59 26.49
CA GLN A 177 6.14 7.57 27.23
C GLN A 177 6.53 6.40 26.33
N GLY A 178 5.65 5.97 25.42
CA GLY A 178 5.95 4.91 24.46
C GLY A 178 7.14 5.26 23.56
N PHE A 179 7.21 6.48 23.03
CA PHE A 179 8.39 6.92 22.27
C PHE A 179 9.65 7.00 23.15
N ASN A 180 9.55 7.53 24.36
CA ASN A 180 10.71 7.62 25.27
C ASN A 180 11.35 6.24 25.54
N GLN A 181 10.54 5.19 25.62
CA GLN A 181 10.98 3.82 25.90
C GLN A 181 11.13 2.95 24.63
N PHE A 182 10.98 3.50 23.43
CA PHE A 182 10.88 2.71 22.20
C PHE A 182 12.13 1.85 21.91
N ASN A 183 13.31 2.33 22.31
CA ASN A 183 14.57 1.58 22.22
C ASN A 183 14.65 0.37 23.18
N GLU A 184 13.78 0.30 24.18
CA GLU A 184 13.73 -0.76 25.20
C GLU A 184 12.66 -1.81 24.90
N PHE A 185 11.84 -1.59 23.85
CA PHE A 185 10.76 -2.51 23.51
C PHE A 185 11.27 -3.86 23.01
N ASP A 186 10.60 -4.91 23.46
CA ASP A 186 10.66 -6.22 22.81
C ASP A 186 9.95 -6.17 21.43
N PRO A 187 10.18 -7.18 20.56
CA PRO A 187 9.58 -7.22 19.24
C PRO A 187 8.04 -7.10 19.21
N CYS A 188 7.34 -7.77 20.13
CA CYS A 188 5.87 -7.77 20.17
C CYS A 188 5.35 -6.40 20.58
N THR A 189 5.94 -5.80 21.61
CA THR A 189 5.61 -4.44 22.04
C THR A 189 5.86 -3.42 20.93
N ALA A 190 6.98 -3.51 20.20
CA ALA A 190 7.27 -2.61 19.08
C ALA A 190 6.25 -2.73 17.93
N ILE A 191 5.81 -3.94 17.60
CA ILE A 191 4.76 -4.18 16.60
C ILE A 191 3.43 -3.55 17.06
N ASN A 192 3.01 -3.85 18.29
CA ASN A 192 1.74 -3.39 18.82
C ASN A 192 1.70 -1.86 19.00
N PHE A 193 2.79 -1.25 19.46
CA PHE A 193 2.91 0.21 19.54
C PHE A 193 2.85 0.88 18.16
N THR A 194 3.52 0.29 17.17
CA THR A 194 3.47 0.79 15.78
C THR A 194 2.09 0.63 15.17
N PHE A 195 1.39 -0.46 15.49
CA PHE A 195 -0.01 -0.66 15.10
C PHE A 195 -0.93 0.43 15.69
N LEU A 196 -0.74 0.81 16.96
CA LEU A 196 -1.47 1.93 17.55
C LEU A 196 -1.23 3.23 16.77
N ILE A 197 0.04 3.54 16.47
CA ILE A 197 0.41 4.74 15.70
C ILE A 197 -0.22 4.73 14.31
N HIS A 198 -0.20 3.58 13.64
CA HIS A 198 -0.84 3.40 12.34
C HIS A 198 -2.33 3.76 12.40
N GLU A 199 -3.06 3.20 13.37
CA GLU A 199 -4.49 3.45 13.54
C GLU A 199 -4.78 4.92 13.90
N ILE A 200 -3.89 5.54 14.69
CA ILE A 200 -4.01 6.97 15.04
C ILE A 200 -3.87 7.85 13.82
N ILE A 201 -2.86 7.61 12.98
CA ILE A 201 -2.60 8.43 11.77
C ILE A 201 -3.68 8.20 10.70
N THR A 202 -4.09 6.95 10.48
CA THR A 202 -4.92 6.58 9.31
C THR A 202 -6.43 6.61 9.56
N ARG A 203 -6.89 6.36 10.79
CA ARG A 203 -8.32 6.20 11.10
C ARG A 203 -8.84 7.17 12.15
N ILE A 204 -8.17 7.28 13.30
CA ILE A 204 -8.66 8.09 14.43
C ILE A 204 -8.44 9.58 14.13
N ALA A 205 -7.27 9.93 13.62
CA ALA A 205 -6.90 11.24 13.11
C ALA A 205 -7.18 12.44 14.03
N THR A 206 -7.05 12.26 15.35
CA THR A 206 -7.15 13.36 16.31
C THR A 206 -5.99 14.34 16.12
N LYS A 207 -6.29 15.63 15.97
CA LYS A 207 -5.31 16.67 15.60
C LYS A 207 -4.16 16.76 16.59
N GLU A 208 -4.42 16.74 17.89
CA GLU A 208 -3.43 16.82 18.96
C GLU A 208 -2.45 15.64 18.91
N LEU A 209 -2.97 14.44 18.69
CA LEU A 209 -2.18 13.22 18.59
C LEU A 209 -1.35 13.20 17.30
N ILE A 210 -1.95 13.57 16.16
CA ILE A 210 -1.23 13.72 14.89
C ILE A 210 -0.09 14.73 15.05
N ASN A 211 -0.36 15.92 15.59
CA ASN A 211 0.66 16.95 15.79
C ASN A 211 1.84 16.46 16.62
N TYR A 212 1.57 15.64 17.64
CA TYR A 212 2.64 15.01 18.42
C TYR A 212 3.43 13.98 17.61
N LEU A 213 2.76 13.10 16.86
CA LEU A 213 3.42 12.10 16.02
C LEU A 213 4.28 12.73 14.90
N LEU A 214 3.90 13.91 14.42
CA LEU A 214 4.65 14.71 13.45
C LEU A 214 5.73 15.60 14.08
N SER A 215 5.90 15.57 15.40
CA SER A 215 6.87 16.40 16.11
C SER A 215 8.31 15.92 15.90
N SER A 216 9.28 16.82 16.06
CA SER A 216 10.70 16.49 16.03
C SER A 216 11.09 15.45 17.07
N GLN A 217 10.39 15.37 18.21
CA GLN A 217 10.65 14.35 19.24
C GLN A 217 10.39 12.93 18.70
N ALA A 218 9.21 12.69 18.12
CA ALA A 218 8.83 11.37 17.59
C ALA A 218 9.71 10.96 16.41
N ILE A 219 10.02 11.91 15.53
CA ILE A 219 10.85 11.68 14.34
C ILE A 219 12.30 11.38 14.74
N SER A 220 12.90 12.20 15.62
CA SER A 220 14.28 12.00 16.09
C SER A 220 14.43 10.67 16.80
N LYS A 221 13.47 10.30 17.66
CA LYS A 221 13.51 9.03 18.37
C LYS A 221 13.37 7.84 17.42
N SER A 222 12.55 7.94 16.38
CA SER A 222 12.44 6.91 15.36
C SER A 222 13.75 6.73 14.58
N PHE A 223 14.45 7.82 14.26
CA PHE A 223 15.80 7.74 13.66
C PHE A 223 16.85 7.15 14.61
N GLU A 224 16.84 7.54 15.89
CA GLU A 224 17.73 6.99 16.93
C GLU A 224 17.59 5.46 17.03
N VAL A 225 16.36 4.96 17.12
CA VAL A 225 16.06 3.52 17.16
C VAL A 225 16.51 2.84 15.86
N LEU A 226 16.26 3.47 14.71
CA LEU A 226 16.62 2.93 13.40
C LEU A 226 18.14 2.80 13.21
N GLU A 227 18.91 3.77 13.67
CA GLU A 227 20.38 3.80 13.57
C GLU A 227 21.07 2.78 14.49
N ASN A 228 20.48 2.50 15.65
CA ASN A 228 21.07 1.60 16.64
C ASN A 228 21.06 0.13 16.18
N CYS A 229 22.20 -0.31 15.66
CA CYS A 229 22.37 -1.67 15.12
C CYS A 229 22.36 -2.78 16.16
N ASN A 230 22.43 -2.46 17.46
CA ASN A 230 22.34 -3.45 18.54
C ASN A 230 20.89 -3.85 18.84
N LEU A 231 19.91 -3.08 18.39
CA LEU A 231 18.49 -3.40 18.58
C LEU A 231 18.03 -4.50 17.63
N SER A 232 16.99 -5.21 18.05
CA SER A 232 16.32 -6.21 17.21
C SER A 232 15.90 -5.61 15.87
N PHE A 233 16.07 -6.40 14.80
CA PHE A 233 15.61 -6.05 13.46
C PHE A 233 14.14 -5.63 13.43
N ILE A 234 13.27 -6.30 14.21
CA ILE A 234 11.84 -6.01 14.26
C ILE A 234 11.58 -4.61 14.84
N VAL A 235 12.29 -4.24 15.90
CA VAL A 235 12.17 -2.92 16.53
C VAL A 235 12.60 -1.83 15.55
N ARG A 236 13.75 -2.02 14.88
CA ARG A 236 14.25 -1.09 13.85
C ARG A 236 13.30 -0.97 12.65
N LYS A 237 12.72 -2.09 12.17
CA LYS A 237 11.71 -2.09 11.09
C LYS A 237 10.47 -1.31 11.48
N ASN A 238 10.04 -1.42 12.74
CA ASN A 238 8.86 -0.70 13.24
C ASN A 238 9.12 0.81 13.37
N ALA A 239 10.32 1.22 13.76
CA ALA A 239 10.74 2.64 13.69
C ALA A 239 10.73 3.17 12.25
N ALA A 240 11.24 2.39 11.27
CA ALA A 240 11.12 2.75 9.86
C ALA A 240 9.66 2.80 9.38
N HIS A 241 8.78 1.94 9.92
CA HIS A 241 7.36 1.96 9.58
C HIS A 241 6.68 3.25 10.07
N ILE A 242 6.99 3.72 11.28
CA ILE A 242 6.49 5.00 11.80
C ILE A 242 6.95 6.16 10.91
N LEU A 243 8.23 6.19 10.52
CA LEU A 243 8.74 7.20 9.58
C LEU A 243 8.06 7.12 8.21
N SER A 244 7.75 5.91 7.73
CA SER A 244 6.98 5.72 6.50
C SER A 244 5.59 6.34 6.62
N LEU A 245 4.86 6.06 7.70
CA LEU A 245 3.54 6.65 7.95
C LEU A 245 3.57 8.18 8.00
N ILE A 246 4.58 8.75 8.67
CA ILE A 246 4.77 10.21 8.73
C ILE A 246 5.07 10.78 7.34
N SER A 247 5.97 10.16 6.58
CA SER A 247 6.29 10.62 5.21
C SER A 247 5.08 10.51 4.28
N ASN A 248 4.28 9.45 4.42
CA ASN A 248 3.07 9.24 3.62
C ASN A 248 2.00 10.29 3.95
N TYR A 249 1.85 10.64 5.23
CA TYR A 249 0.94 11.71 5.66
C TYR A 249 1.19 13.01 4.89
N TYR A 250 2.46 13.42 4.76
CA TYR A 250 2.81 14.60 3.97
C TYR A 250 2.69 14.37 2.46
N SER A 251 3.04 13.19 1.95
CA SER A 251 2.98 12.94 0.52
C SER A 251 1.56 12.97 -0.04
N LEU A 252 0.55 12.58 0.74
CA LEU A 252 -0.84 12.58 0.28
C LEU A 252 -1.35 13.98 -0.09
N ASP A 253 -0.99 14.99 0.71
CA ASP A 253 -1.40 16.38 0.51
C ASP A 253 -0.47 17.12 -0.48
N MET A 254 0.78 16.69 -0.57
CA MET A 254 1.82 17.38 -1.35
C MET A 254 2.09 16.75 -2.72
N GLN A 255 1.51 15.59 -3.03
CA GLN A 255 1.69 14.97 -4.33
C GLN A 255 0.97 15.75 -5.42
N ASN A 256 1.56 15.78 -6.63
CA ASN A 256 0.90 16.34 -7.82
C ASN A 256 0.44 17.80 -7.66
N LEU A 257 1.16 18.60 -6.88
CA LEU A 257 1.04 20.06 -6.93
C LEU A 257 1.74 20.63 -8.17
N TYR A 258 1.07 21.55 -8.86
CA TYR A 258 1.67 22.34 -9.95
C TYR A 258 2.58 23.41 -9.35
N LEU A 259 3.89 23.29 -9.58
CA LEU A 259 4.87 24.18 -8.95
C LEU A 259 4.84 25.61 -9.51
N ASP A 260 4.29 25.79 -10.72
CA ASP A 260 4.18 27.10 -11.37
C ASP A 260 2.93 27.89 -10.92
N GLU A 261 2.04 27.28 -10.13
CA GLU A 261 0.84 27.94 -9.61
C GLU A 261 1.14 28.70 -8.30
N PRO A 262 0.92 30.03 -8.25
CA PRO A 262 1.21 30.83 -7.05
C PRO A 262 0.47 30.39 -5.78
N SER A 263 -0.71 29.77 -5.93
CA SER A 263 -1.47 29.23 -4.79
C SER A 263 -0.71 28.10 -4.08
N ASN A 264 0.09 27.32 -4.81
CA ASN A 264 0.80 26.17 -4.27
C ASN A 264 2.10 26.58 -3.56
N GLU A 265 2.65 27.78 -3.83
CA GLU A 265 3.83 28.31 -3.11
C GLU A 265 3.58 28.35 -1.59
N THR A 266 2.41 28.82 -1.17
CA THR A 266 2.06 28.90 0.25
C THR A 266 2.01 27.52 0.92
N ILE A 267 1.54 26.50 0.20
CA ILE A 267 1.47 25.11 0.69
C ILE A 267 2.90 24.56 0.87
N ILE A 268 3.76 24.79 -0.12
CA ILE A 268 5.17 24.37 -0.10
C ILE A 268 5.94 25.07 1.01
N ASP A 269 5.77 26.38 1.19
CA ASP A 269 6.41 27.14 2.24
C ASP A 269 5.97 26.64 3.63
N ASN A 270 4.67 26.39 3.81
CA ASN A 270 4.17 25.79 5.05
C ASN A 270 4.78 24.41 5.32
N PHE A 271 4.91 23.57 4.30
CA PHE A 271 5.57 22.26 4.41
C PHE A 271 7.04 22.41 4.85
N ARG A 272 7.80 23.34 4.25
CA ARG A 272 9.20 23.59 4.62
C ARG A 272 9.36 24.08 6.06
N GLN A 273 8.32 24.67 6.65
CA GLN A 273 8.33 25.06 8.06
C GLN A 273 8.04 23.92 9.04
N THR A 274 7.59 22.75 8.56
CA THR A 274 7.27 21.61 9.42
C THR A 274 8.50 21.05 10.13
N GLU A 275 8.28 20.49 11.32
CA GLU A 275 9.31 19.77 12.07
C GLU A 275 9.84 18.56 11.29
N PHE A 276 8.99 17.89 10.51
CA PHE A 276 9.39 16.80 9.63
C PHE A 276 10.45 17.24 8.62
N TYR A 277 10.18 18.30 7.84
CA TYR A 277 11.15 18.78 6.85
C TYR A 277 12.49 19.18 7.48
N LYS A 278 12.45 19.78 8.68
CA LYS A 278 13.65 20.25 9.40
C LYS A 278 14.47 19.10 10.01
N THR A 279 13.80 18.06 10.49
CA THR A 279 14.42 16.97 11.27
C THR A 279 14.78 15.77 10.39
N PHE A 280 14.12 15.60 9.24
CA PHE A 280 14.29 14.44 8.40
C PHE A 280 15.73 14.29 7.87
N ASN A 281 16.32 13.11 8.10
CA ASN A 281 17.70 12.82 7.72
C ASN A 281 17.80 11.64 6.76
N ILE A 282 17.86 11.95 5.45
CA ILE A 282 18.01 10.96 4.38
C ILE A 282 19.33 10.18 4.46
N GLN A 283 20.37 10.74 5.10
CA GLN A 283 21.69 10.13 5.18
C GLN A 283 21.67 8.84 6.02
N ILE A 284 20.89 8.81 7.11
CA ILE A 284 20.70 7.60 7.93
C ILE A 284 20.10 6.46 7.11
N ILE A 285 19.06 6.76 6.32
CA ILE A 285 18.40 5.78 5.44
C ILE A 285 19.40 5.26 4.39
N LYS A 286 20.15 6.17 3.76
CA LYS A 286 21.19 5.85 2.78
C LYS A 286 22.24 4.91 3.37
N ASP A 287 22.76 5.21 4.56
CA ASP A 287 23.83 4.43 5.17
C ASP A 287 23.37 3.01 5.51
N ILE A 288 22.13 2.84 5.98
CA ILE A 288 21.56 1.53 6.23
C ILE A 288 21.36 0.74 4.91
N LEU A 289 20.81 1.37 3.87
CA LEU A 289 20.65 0.72 2.56
C LEU A 289 21.99 0.36 1.91
N ASN A 290 23.00 1.22 2.06
CA ASN A 290 24.35 0.96 1.58
C ASN A 290 24.98 -0.22 2.33
N ASN A 291 24.77 -0.31 3.65
CA ASN A 291 25.20 -1.47 4.43
C ASN A 291 24.53 -2.77 3.94
N VAL A 292 23.24 -2.74 3.62
CA VAL A 292 22.53 -3.88 3.01
C VAL A 292 23.12 -4.23 1.64
N LEU A 293 23.41 -3.23 0.80
CA LEU A 293 24.02 -3.42 -0.51
C LEU A 293 25.40 -4.06 -0.42
N LEU A 294 26.20 -3.71 0.58
CA LEU A 294 27.56 -4.24 0.74
C LEU A 294 27.56 -5.62 1.42
N ASN A 295 26.82 -5.76 2.52
CA ASN A 295 27.05 -6.84 3.48
C ASN A 295 25.93 -7.91 3.51
N SER A 296 24.72 -7.61 3.02
CA SER A 296 23.60 -8.55 3.11
C SER A 296 23.52 -9.49 1.90
N CYS A 297 23.24 -10.76 2.16
CA CYS A 297 22.98 -11.77 1.11
C CYS A 297 21.51 -11.83 0.67
N ARG A 298 20.60 -11.24 1.46
CA ARG A 298 19.16 -11.18 1.19
C ARG A 298 18.62 -9.80 1.54
N LEU A 299 17.53 -9.40 0.88
CA LEU A 299 16.82 -8.18 1.22
C LEU A 299 15.79 -8.46 2.33
N GLY A 300 15.85 -7.72 3.43
CA GLY A 300 14.89 -7.81 4.53
C GLY A 300 13.80 -6.74 4.46
N LEU A 301 12.71 -6.93 5.21
CA LEU A 301 11.58 -5.99 5.30
C LEU A 301 11.98 -4.57 5.74
N LEU A 302 13.04 -4.41 6.54
CA LEU A 302 13.57 -3.09 6.90
C LEU A 302 13.97 -2.30 5.64
N ALA A 303 14.72 -2.93 4.72
CA ALA A 303 15.14 -2.26 3.49
C ALA A 303 13.95 -1.88 2.61
N VAL A 304 12.92 -2.73 2.55
CA VAL A 304 11.67 -2.42 1.85
C VAL A 304 10.99 -1.19 2.47
N LYS A 305 10.87 -1.13 3.80
CA LYS A 305 10.28 0.02 4.49
C LYS A 305 11.10 1.30 4.33
N LEU A 306 12.42 1.20 4.30
CA LEU A 306 13.28 2.36 4.03
C LEU A 306 13.09 2.91 2.61
N ILE A 307 12.82 2.04 1.64
CA ILE A 307 12.57 2.44 0.26
C ILE A 307 11.16 3.01 0.10
N GLU A 308 10.18 2.51 0.87
CA GLU A 308 8.84 3.11 0.97
C GLU A 308 8.92 4.57 1.46
N ILE A 309 9.76 4.87 2.45
CA ILE A 309 10.01 6.26 2.87
C ILE A 309 10.55 7.08 1.71
N VAL A 310 11.52 6.56 0.95
CA VAL A 310 12.10 7.28 -0.21
C VAL A 310 11.04 7.52 -1.29
N ASP A 311 10.19 6.54 -1.59
CA ASP A 311 9.08 6.69 -2.55
C ASP A 311 8.12 7.80 -2.12
N ASN A 312 7.72 7.84 -0.84
CA ASN A 312 6.86 8.90 -0.31
C ASN A 312 7.50 10.30 -0.48
N LEU A 313 8.81 10.41 -0.26
CA LEU A 313 9.52 11.68 -0.43
C LEU A 313 9.66 12.10 -1.90
N VAL A 314 9.82 11.14 -2.81
CA VAL A 314 9.80 11.38 -4.26
C VAL A 314 8.44 11.95 -4.70
N ARG A 315 7.35 11.55 -4.03
CA ARG A 315 5.98 12.01 -4.33
C ARG A 315 5.70 13.44 -3.88
N ILE A 316 6.30 13.92 -2.79
CA ILE A 316 6.13 15.30 -2.27
C ILE A 316 6.62 16.31 -3.30
N SER A 317 5.75 17.19 -3.82
CA SER A 317 6.09 18.26 -4.77
C SER A 317 6.94 19.37 -4.14
N ASP A 318 8.24 19.14 -3.92
CA ASP A 318 9.16 20.17 -3.45
C ASP A 318 10.57 20.00 -4.04
N ILE A 319 11.01 20.97 -4.86
CA ILE A 319 12.31 20.94 -5.55
C ILE A 319 13.48 20.94 -4.56
N GLU A 320 13.38 21.67 -3.44
CA GLU A 320 14.45 21.71 -2.45
C GLU A 320 14.62 20.36 -1.75
N LEU A 321 13.52 19.70 -1.36
CA LEU A 321 13.52 18.33 -0.85
C LEU A 321 14.15 17.37 -1.85
N TRP A 322 13.71 17.41 -3.11
CA TRP A 322 14.25 16.51 -4.13
C TRP A 322 15.73 16.73 -4.38
N ASN A 323 16.20 17.97 -4.35
CA ASN A 323 17.64 18.27 -4.41
C ASN A 323 18.40 17.71 -3.20
N LYS A 324 17.85 17.76 -1.99
CA LYS A 324 18.47 17.13 -0.80
C LYS A 324 18.57 15.62 -0.97
N ILE A 325 17.51 14.98 -1.48
CA ILE A 325 17.48 13.53 -1.71
C ILE A 325 18.46 13.15 -2.83
N ASP A 326 18.46 13.88 -3.94
CA ASP A 326 19.36 13.60 -5.06
C ASP A 326 20.84 13.73 -4.65
N LYS A 327 21.20 14.76 -3.88
CA LYS A 327 22.55 14.96 -3.34
C LYS A 327 23.01 13.81 -2.43
N SER A 328 22.09 13.10 -1.80
CA SER A 328 22.43 11.93 -0.99
C SER A 328 22.87 10.72 -1.83
N ASN A 329 22.57 10.70 -3.15
CA ASN A 329 22.76 9.56 -4.06
C ASN A 329 22.01 8.29 -3.63
N ILE A 330 20.95 8.40 -2.81
CA ILE A 330 20.18 7.24 -2.37
C ILE A 330 19.53 6.48 -3.52
N MET A 331 19.12 7.18 -4.60
CA MET A 331 18.50 6.54 -5.75
C MET A 331 19.46 5.60 -6.50
N GLU A 332 20.75 5.95 -6.58
CA GLU A 332 21.78 5.07 -7.13
C GLU A 332 21.92 3.78 -6.30
N ILE A 333 21.89 3.90 -4.98
CA ILE A 333 21.92 2.74 -4.06
C ILE A 333 20.70 1.85 -4.29
N ILE A 334 19.50 2.43 -4.44
CA ILE A 334 18.27 1.67 -4.72
C ILE A 334 18.38 0.90 -6.04
N LEU A 335 18.87 1.54 -7.12
CA LEU A 335 19.07 0.87 -8.40
C LEU A 335 20.12 -0.25 -8.32
N ASN A 336 21.19 -0.04 -7.55
CA ASN A 336 22.21 -1.08 -7.32
C ASN A 336 21.66 -2.25 -6.49
N LEU A 337 20.77 -1.98 -5.52
CA LEU A 337 20.05 -3.02 -4.79
C LEU A 337 19.17 -3.84 -5.73
N VAL A 338 18.46 -3.22 -6.69
CA VAL A 338 17.66 -3.94 -7.69
C VAL A 338 18.54 -4.89 -8.52
N LYS A 339 19.72 -4.45 -8.93
CA LYS A 339 20.67 -5.32 -9.64
C LYS A 339 21.18 -6.48 -8.79
N LYS A 340 21.55 -6.22 -7.53
CA LYS A 340 22.05 -7.23 -6.60
C LYS A 340 20.95 -8.27 -6.28
N PHE A 341 19.72 -7.80 -6.05
CA PHE A 341 18.57 -8.61 -5.64
C PHE A 341 17.56 -8.81 -6.79
N LYS A 342 18.05 -9.05 -8.01
CA LYS A 342 17.25 -9.17 -9.25
C LYS A 342 16.19 -10.29 -9.27
N ASN A 343 16.20 -11.20 -8.30
CA ASN A 343 15.22 -12.29 -8.16
C ASN A 343 14.15 -12.00 -7.08
N SER A 344 14.18 -10.82 -6.45
CA SER A 344 13.25 -10.47 -5.38
C SER A 344 12.03 -9.74 -5.96
N ASP A 345 11.06 -10.48 -6.48
CA ASP A 345 9.91 -9.93 -7.22
C ASP A 345 9.16 -8.82 -6.47
N ILE A 346 8.90 -9.00 -5.17
CA ILE A 346 8.22 -8.01 -4.33
C ILE A 346 9.00 -6.69 -4.30
N PHE A 347 10.30 -6.77 -4.04
CA PHE A 347 11.16 -5.59 -3.97
C PHE A 347 11.25 -4.85 -5.29
N ILE A 348 11.47 -5.58 -6.39
CA ILE A 348 11.61 -4.97 -7.70
C ILE A 348 10.27 -4.35 -8.12
N SER A 349 9.14 -4.99 -7.80
CA SER A 349 7.81 -4.42 -8.01
C SER A 349 7.62 -3.08 -7.28
N TYR A 350 8.06 -2.97 -6.02
CA TYR A 350 8.01 -1.69 -5.29
C TYR A 350 8.83 -0.59 -5.97
N VAL A 351 10.08 -0.88 -6.34
CA VAL A 351 10.92 0.11 -7.03
C VAL A 351 10.33 0.44 -8.41
N ASN A 352 9.80 -0.55 -9.12
CA ASN A 352 9.14 -0.35 -10.40
C ASN A 352 7.93 0.59 -10.29
N ASN A 353 7.12 0.48 -9.23
CA ASN A 353 5.99 1.39 -9.01
C ASN A 353 6.44 2.84 -8.76
N MET A 354 7.55 3.03 -8.05
CA MET A 354 8.17 4.36 -7.88
C MET A 354 8.65 4.92 -9.23
N ILE A 355 9.30 4.09 -10.06
CA ILE A 355 9.75 4.49 -11.42
C ILE A 355 8.55 4.85 -12.30
N ILE A 356 7.50 4.02 -12.32
CA ILE A 356 6.25 4.29 -13.07
C ILE A 356 5.67 5.64 -12.65
N PHE A 357 5.53 5.87 -11.34
CA PHE A 357 5.03 7.14 -10.82
C PHE A 357 5.85 8.34 -11.34
N ILE A 358 7.19 8.25 -11.35
CA ILE A 358 8.05 9.32 -11.84
C ILE A 358 7.83 9.60 -13.34
N LEU A 359 7.70 8.53 -14.15
CA LEU A 359 7.49 8.64 -15.59
C LEU A 359 6.09 9.22 -15.90
N ASP A 360 5.04 8.66 -15.29
CA ASP A 360 3.66 9.12 -15.47
C ASP A 360 3.47 10.58 -15.05
N ARG A 361 4.15 10.97 -13.95
CA ARG A 361 4.10 12.34 -13.44
C ARG A 361 4.69 13.35 -14.43
N ALA A 362 5.80 13.01 -15.09
CA ALA A 362 6.38 13.85 -16.14
C ALA A 362 5.45 13.97 -17.37
N ILE A 363 4.72 12.90 -17.71
CA ILE A 363 3.71 12.92 -18.78
C ILE A 363 2.41 13.62 -18.36
N SER A 364 2.21 13.94 -17.09
CA SER A 364 0.99 14.56 -16.57
C SER A 364 1.12 16.06 -16.25
N ASP A 365 2.06 16.76 -16.89
CA ASP A 365 2.29 18.21 -16.76
C ASP A 365 2.86 18.66 -15.39
N PHE A 366 3.13 17.73 -14.50
CA PHE A 366 3.87 18.02 -13.27
C PHE A 366 5.36 18.11 -13.52
N HIS A 367 6.07 18.81 -12.63
CA HIS A 367 7.50 19.04 -12.76
C HIS A 367 8.29 17.72 -12.96
N PRO A 368 9.08 17.58 -14.05
CA PRO A 368 9.71 16.32 -14.44
C PRO A 368 11.04 16.06 -13.72
N PHE A 369 11.28 16.63 -12.53
CA PHE A 369 12.59 16.68 -11.88
C PHE A 369 13.24 15.28 -11.79
N TRP A 370 12.52 14.34 -11.17
CA TRP A 370 13.03 12.98 -10.99
C TRP A 370 13.21 12.24 -12.31
N CYS A 371 12.35 12.49 -13.29
CA CYS A 371 12.46 11.91 -14.63
C CYS A 371 13.77 12.36 -15.29
N VAL A 372 14.06 13.67 -15.26
CA VAL A 372 15.33 14.23 -15.74
C VAL A 372 16.52 13.56 -15.03
N GLN A 373 16.51 13.46 -13.69
CA GLN A 373 17.62 12.85 -12.95
C GLN A 373 17.83 11.36 -13.30
N ILE A 374 16.74 10.60 -13.45
CA ILE A 374 16.77 9.17 -13.80
C ILE A 374 17.41 8.94 -15.17
N PHE A 375 17.15 9.81 -16.15
CA PHE A 375 17.74 9.68 -17.49
C PHE A 375 19.13 10.30 -17.60
N THR A 376 19.39 11.46 -16.99
CA THR A 376 20.67 12.18 -17.13
C THR A 376 21.77 11.64 -16.22
N LYS A 377 21.51 11.58 -14.91
CA LYS A 377 22.48 11.22 -13.87
C LYS A 377 22.55 9.71 -13.68
N TYR A 378 21.40 9.07 -13.45
CA TYR A 378 21.34 7.63 -13.11
C TYR A 378 21.33 6.71 -14.34
N LYS A 379 21.12 7.28 -15.54
CA LYS A 379 21.15 6.58 -16.83
C LYS A 379 20.34 5.28 -16.81
N LEU A 380 19.09 5.33 -16.36
CA LEU A 380 18.25 4.14 -16.16
C LEU A 380 18.18 3.25 -17.40
N TYR A 381 18.12 3.86 -18.59
CA TYR A 381 18.13 3.18 -19.90
C TYR A 381 19.37 2.31 -20.14
N ALA A 382 20.49 2.60 -19.48
CA ALA A 382 21.74 1.86 -19.60
C ALA A 382 21.87 0.74 -18.55
N GLN A 383 20.98 0.68 -17.56
CA GLN A 383 21.07 -0.28 -16.45
C GLN A 383 20.64 -1.70 -16.84
N GLN A 384 20.00 -1.88 -18.01
CA GLN A 384 19.57 -3.16 -18.59
C GLN A 384 18.65 -4.00 -17.67
N ILE A 385 17.81 -3.34 -16.86
CA ILE A 385 16.82 -4.00 -16.03
C ILE A 385 15.53 -4.14 -16.85
N MET A 386 15.20 -5.36 -17.27
CA MET A 386 14.14 -5.63 -18.26
C MET A 386 12.77 -5.02 -17.89
N GLN A 387 12.41 -5.06 -16.60
CA GLN A 387 11.14 -4.50 -16.12
C GLN A 387 11.08 -2.98 -16.30
N PHE A 388 12.18 -2.26 -16.04
CA PHE A 388 12.27 -0.82 -16.26
C PHE A 388 12.32 -0.48 -17.74
N ASN A 389 13.01 -1.29 -18.56
CA ASN A 389 13.06 -1.07 -20.00
C ASN A 389 11.65 -1.05 -20.63
N ARG A 390 10.73 -1.92 -20.18
CA ARG A 390 9.32 -1.86 -20.65
C ARG A 390 8.66 -0.52 -20.31
N GLN A 391 8.86 -0.01 -19.10
CA GLN A 391 8.29 1.27 -18.69
C GLN A 391 8.90 2.44 -19.46
N ILE A 392 10.22 2.40 -19.74
CA ILE A 392 10.90 3.41 -20.56
C ILE A 392 10.34 3.41 -21.99
N LEU A 393 10.05 2.25 -22.58
CA LEU A 393 9.47 2.15 -23.91
C LEU A 393 8.09 2.81 -23.99
N ILE A 394 7.21 2.49 -23.02
CA ILE A 394 5.86 3.08 -22.93
C ILE A 394 5.98 4.61 -22.76
N PHE A 395 6.84 5.05 -21.85
CA PHE A 395 7.08 6.47 -21.61
C PHE A 395 7.62 7.19 -22.86
N GLU A 396 8.57 6.60 -23.59
CA GLU A 396 9.14 7.20 -24.81
C GLU A 396 8.04 7.46 -25.87
N GLN A 397 7.13 6.50 -26.06
CA GLN A 397 6.02 6.65 -27.00
C GLN A 397 5.07 7.77 -26.58
N GLN A 398 4.72 7.82 -25.29
CA GLN A 398 3.84 8.87 -24.75
C GLN A 398 4.50 10.25 -24.81
N LEU A 399 5.80 10.33 -24.52
CA LEU A 399 6.59 11.56 -24.57
C LEU A 399 6.61 12.15 -25.98
N GLN A 400 6.85 11.32 -27.01
CA GLN A 400 6.85 11.76 -28.42
C GLN A 400 5.50 12.36 -28.82
N VAL A 401 4.39 11.66 -28.50
CA VAL A 401 3.04 12.15 -28.79
C VAL A 401 2.77 13.47 -28.07
N LYS A 402 3.19 13.57 -26.80
CA LYS A 402 2.97 14.73 -25.97
C LYS A 402 3.74 15.97 -26.47
N LEU A 403 5.01 15.81 -26.83
CA LEU A 403 5.84 16.88 -27.38
C LEU A 403 5.28 17.42 -28.70
N ILE A 404 4.74 16.55 -29.56
CA ILE A 404 4.11 16.94 -30.83
C ILE A 404 2.77 17.65 -30.60
N ARG A 405 1.92 17.09 -29.71
CA ARG A 405 0.55 17.58 -29.51
C ARG A 405 0.51 18.92 -28.78
N ASP A 406 1.32 19.05 -27.73
CA ASP A 406 1.20 20.16 -26.78
C ASP A 406 2.26 21.25 -27.04
N SER A 407 3.38 20.92 -27.70
CA SER A 407 4.49 21.81 -28.13
C SER A 407 4.66 23.04 -27.23
N ASP A 408 4.22 24.20 -27.71
CA ASP A 408 4.48 25.52 -27.12
C ASP A 408 3.71 25.79 -25.82
N PHE A 409 2.70 24.96 -25.52
CA PHE A 409 1.87 25.08 -24.32
C PHE A 409 2.33 24.16 -23.18
N LEU A 410 3.37 23.36 -23.42
CA LEU A 410 3.80 22.33 -22.49
C LEU A 410 4.67 22.91 -21.36
N PRO A 411 4.26 22.78 -20.08
CA PRO A 411 5.13 23.10 -18.96
C PRO A 411 6.38 22.21 -19.01
N TYR A 412 7.56 22.80 -18.83
CA TYR A 412 8.85 22.09 -18.85
C TYR A 412 9.19 21.38 -20.17
N TYR A 413 8.79 21.97 -21.31
CA TYR A 413 9.09 21.45 -22.65
C TYR A 413 10.58 21.14 -22.85
N ASN A 414 11.47 22.03 -22.40
CA ASN A 414 12.92 21.88 -22.59
C ASN A 414 13.47 20.64 -21.86
N GLU A 415 13.01 20.39 -20.64
CA GLU A 415 13.39 19.24 -19.83
C GLU A 415 12.90 17.93 -20.46
N LEU A 416 11.67 17.94 -20.99
CA LEU A 416 11.09 16.79 -21.68
C LEU A 416 11.79 16.50 -23.02
N MET A 417 12.11 17.54 -23.80
CA MET A 417 12.93 17.43 -25.01
C MET A 417 14.34 16.93 -24.72
N GLN A 418 14.94 17.32 -23.60
CA GLN A 418 16.24 16.82 -23.18
C GLN A 418 16.19 15.30 -22.97
N ILE A 419 15.16 14.79 -22.30
CA ILE A 419 14.97 13.35 -22.10
C ILE A 419 14.78 12.63 -23.44
N GLU A 420 13.93 13.17 -24.32
CA GLU A 420 13.69 12.60 -25.66
C GLU A 420 15.00 12.49 -26.45
N ASN A 421 15.82 13.54 -26.44
CA ASN A 421 17.13 13.56 -27.11
C ASN A 421 18.11 12.55 -26.53
N ILE A 422 18.13 12.35 -25.21
CA ILE A 422 18.96 11.32 -24.54
C ILE A 422 18.58 9.93 -25.03
N LEU A 423 17.28 9.62 -25.06
CA LEU A 423 16.78 8.32 -25.53
C LEU A 423 17.06 8.11 -27.02
N LYS A 424 16.81 9.12 -27.87
CA LYS A 424 17.09 9.07 -29.31
C LYS A 424 18.57 8.79 -29.60
N ARG A 425 19.50 9.44 -28.88
CA ARG A 425 20.95 9.33 -29.11
C ARG A 425 21.59 8.09 -28.46
N SER A 426 20.93 7.47 -27.50
CA SER A 426 21.49 6.34 -26.75
C SER A 426 21.53 5.05 -27.57
N GLN A 427 22.74 4.60 -27.92
CA GLN A 427 22.95 3.31 -28.59
C GLN A 427 22.52 2.12 -27.72
N LEU A 428 22.80 2.16 -26.41
CA LEU A 428 22.41 1.11 -25.46
C LEU A 428 20.89 0.97 -25.36
N TRP A 429 20.17 2.10 -25.40
CA TRP A 429 18.72 2.09 -25.38
C TRP A 429 18.15 1.51 -26.67
N ARG A 430 18.65 1.94 -27.86
CA ARG A 430 18.22 1.40 -29.16
C ARG A 430 18.32 -0.12 -29.20
N GLN A 431 19.45 -0.68 -28.76
CA GLN A 431 19.62 -2.14 -28.67
C GLN A 431 18.61 -2.81 -27.73
N SER A 432 18.39 -2.22 -26.56
CA SER A 432 17.43 -2.76 -25.57
C SER A 432 15.99 -2.69 -26.07
N LYS A 433 15.63 -1.61 -26.77
CA LYS A 433 14.33 -1.39 -27.39
C LYS A 433 14.05 -2.41 -28.49
N GLU A 434 15.00 -2.62 -29.40
CA GLU A 434 14.88 -3.64 -30.45
C GLU A 434 14.70 -5.06 -29.88
N GLN A 435 15.41 -5.39 -28.80
CA GLN A 435 15.26 -6.67 -28.12
C GLN A 435 13.87 -6.84 -27.51
N LEU A 436 13.34 -5.80 -26.88
CA LEU A 436 11.98 -5.81 -26.33
C LEU A 436 10.92 -5.97 -27.43
N GLN A 437 11.00 -5.20 -28.51
CA GLN A 437 10.06 -5.26 -29.62
C GLN A 437 10.05 -6.67 -30.25
N LYS A 438 11.23 -7.25 -30.52
CA LYS A 438 11.34 -8.64 -31.00
C LYS A 438 10.75 -9.67 -30.03
N TYR A 439 10.81 -9.39 -28.72
CA TYR A 439 10.24 -10.27 -27.72
C TYR A 439 8.71 -10.16 -27.67
N GLU A 440 8.16 -8.96 -27.79
CA GLU A 440 6.72 -8.69 -27.87
C GLU A 440 6.11 -9.26 -29.15
N GLU A 441 6.74 -9.05 -30.31
CA GLU A 441 6.34 -9.66 -31.59
C GLU A 441 6.27 -11.19 -31.50
N LYS A 442 7.26 -11.82 -30.86
CA LYS A 442 7.26 -13.28 -30.63
C LYS A 442 6.15 -13.74 -29.69
N HIS A 443 5.76 -12.93 -28.72
CA HIS A 443 4.64 -13.23 -27.82
C HIS A 443 3.30 -13.08 -28.54
N ILE A 444 3.10 -12.00 -29.30
CA ILE A 444 1.92 -11.77 -30.15
C ILE A 444 1.76 -12.92 -31.15
N TYR A 445 2.83 -13.33 -31.82
CA TYR A 445 2.81 -14.47 -32.75
C TYR A 445 2.45 -15.81 -32.08
N ARG A 446 2.77 -15.99 -30.79
CA ARG A 446 2.49 -17.22 -30.03
C ARG A 446 1.11 -17.26 -29.40
N LEU A 447 0.55 -16.11 -29.02
CA LEU A 447 -0.71 -15.99 -28.30
C LEU A 447 -1.88 -15.59 -29.21
N GLY A 448 -1.60 -15.20 -30.47
CA GLY A 448 -2.58 -14.61 -31.37
C GLY A 448 -2.78 -13.12 -31.09
N GLU A 449 -3.20 -12.36 -32.10
CA GLU A 449 -3.69 -10.99 -31.89
C GLU A 449 -5.01 -11.07 -31.11
N ASP A 450 -5.06 -10.43 -29.95
CA ASP A 450 -6.26 -10.36 -29.14
C ASP A 450 -7.24 -9.38 -29.83
N SER A 451 -8.25 -9.92 -30.51
CA SER A 451 -9.15 -9.19 -31.42
C SER A 451 -9.99 -8.09 -30.74
N ASP A 452 -10.00 -8.05 -29.41
CA ASP A 452 -10.75 -7.10 -28.60
C ASP A 452 -9.90 -5.93 -28.08
N THR A 453 -8.60 -5.92 -28.34
CA THR A 453 -7.74 -4.75 -28.11
C THR A 453 -7.82 -3.88 -29.36
N PRO A 454 -8.28 -2.61 -29.29
CA PRO A 454 -8.19 -1.75 -30.45
C PRO A 454 -6.72 -1.66 -30.83
N SER A 455 -6.37 -2.09 -32.04
CA SER A 455 -5.12 -1.71 -32.66
C SER A 455 -5.14 -0.18 -32.71
N ILE A 456 -4.46 0.45 -31.76
CA ILE A 456 -4.08 1.84 -31.95
C ILE A 456 -3.12 1.77 -33.12
N ASP A 457 -3.63 2.05 -34.32
CA ASP A 457 -2.80 2.41 -35.47
C ASP A 457 -2.02 3.64 -35.01
N TYR A 458 -0.84 3.40 -34.42
CA TYR A 458 0.15 4.44 -34.31
C TYR A 458 0.47 4.79 -35.75
N PRO A 459 0.17 6.02 -36.23
CA PRO A 459 0.72 6.43 -37.49
C PRO A 459 2.23 6.28 -37.33
N LEU A 460 2.81 5.38 -38.12
CA LEU A 460 4.24 5.33 -38.31
C LEU A 460 4.57 6.67 -38.97
N ILE A 461 4.84 7.69 -38.14
CA ILE A 461 5.36 8.95 -38.64
C ILE A 461 6.78 8.59 -39.06
N VAL A 462 6.91 8.16 -40.32
CA VAL A 462 8.13 8.28 -41.07
C VAL A 462 8.51 9.74 -40.91
N SER A 463 9.54 10.00 -40.12
CA SER A 463 10.17 11.30 -40.01
C SER A 463 10.69 11.65 -41.40
N ALA A 464 9.84 12.26 -42.23
CA ALA A 464 10.24 12.97 -43.42
C ALA A 464 10.88 14.29 -43.00
N ILE A 465 11.98 14.18 -42.26
CA ILE A 465 12.99 15.20 -42.07
C ILE A 465 14.30 14.42 -42.17
N GLU A 466 14.79 14.30 -43.39
CA GLU A 466 16.22 14.07 -43.62
C GLU A 466 16.94 15.32 -43.11
N ASP A 467 17.24 15.36 -41.81
CA ASP A 467 18.25 16.28 -41.31
C ASP A 467 19.60 15.74 -41.81
N GLU A 468 20.19 16.43 -42.78
CA GLU A 468 21.56 16.23 -43.22
C GLU A 468 22.49 16.27 -42.00
N CYS A 469 22.93 15.09 -41.59
CA CYS A 469 23.89 14.91 -40.52
C CYS A 469 25.27 15.33 -41.05
N ILE A 470 25.64 16.60 -40.86
CA ILE A 470 27.02 17.05 -41.03
C ILE A 470 27.74 16.80 -39.70
N ASP A 471 28.32 15.61 -39.56
CA ASP A 471 29.33 15.35 -38.53
C ASP A 471 30.72 15.30 -39.19
N GLU A 472 31.45 16.42 -39.11
CA GLU A 472 32.90 16.42 -39.27
C GLU A 472 33.52 15.66 -38.08
N ILE A 473 34.03 14.47 -38.38
CA ILE A 473 34.80 13.63 -37.46
C ILE A 473 36.22 14.20 -37.32
N ILE A 474 36.63 14.55 -36.10
CA ILE A 474 38.03 14.41 -35.66
C ILE A 474 38.03 13.83 -34.23
N GLU A 475 38.11 12.50 -34.13
CA GLU A 475 38.60 11.82 -32.93
C GLU A 475 40.14 11.85 -32.90
N PRO A 476 40.80 12.14 -31.78
CA PRO A 476 42.15 11.67 -31.55
C PRO A 476 42.12 10.26 -30.97
N LYS A 477 42.58 9.30 -31.79
CA LYS A 477 43.01 7.97 -31.35
C LYS A 477 44.28 8.11 -30.53
N ASP A 478 44.30 7.51 -29.35
CA ASP A 478 45.47 6.81 -28.81
C ASP A 478 45.04 5.93 -27.63
N ASN A 479 44.85 4.64 -27.90
CA ASN A 479 44.94 3.58 -26.90
C ASN A 479 45.84 2.48 -27.48
N ILE A 480 47.09 2.49 -27.04
CA ILE A 480 48.05 1.41 -27.22
C ILE A 480 47.85 0.45 -26.04
N PHE A 481 47.51 -0.82 -26.31
CA PHE A 481 48.27 -2.03 -25.89
C PHE A 481 47.43 -3.33 -26.01
N ILE A 482 47.77 -4.08 -27.08
CA ILE A 482 48.04 -5.54 -27.18
C ILE A 482 46.93 -6.56 -26.84
N ASP A 483 46.23 -6.96 -27.90
CA ASP A 483 46.27 -8.28 -28.59
C ASP A 483 46.73 -9.54 -27.81
N CYS A 484 45.86 -10.55 -27.68
CA CYS A 484 46.23 -11.98 -27.62
C CYS A 484 44.98 -12.86 -27.66
N LEU A 485 44.59 -13.32 -28.86
CA LEU A 485 44.55 -14.76 -29.21
C LEU A 485 43.81 -14.97 -30.55
N ASN A 486 44.64 -15.05 -31.59
CA ASN A 486 44.38 -15.69 -32.86
C ASN A 486 43.64 -17.04 -32.72
N ARG A 487 42.63 -17.25 -33.58
CA ARG A 487 42.64 -18.33 -34.58
C ARG A 487 41.70 -17.97 -35.75
N GLN A 488 42.31 -17.44 -36.81
CA GLN A 488 41.96 -17.63 -38.22
C GLN A 488 41.76 -19.14 -38.51
N SER A 489 41.02 -19.65 -39.50
CA SER A 489 40.24 -19.23 -40.70
C SER A 489 39.85 -20.57 -41.42
N PRO A 490 39.45 -20.68 -42.71
CA PRO A 490 38.78 -19.78 -43.68
C PRO A 490 37.58 -20.42 -44.44
N ILE A 491 36.77 -19.56 -45.06
CA ILE A 491 36.25 -19.55 -46.45
C ILE A 491 36.41 -20.84 -47.31
N ASP A 492 35.31 -21.34 -47.91
CA ASP A 492 35.12 -21.54 -49.38
C ASP A 492 33.85 -22.35 -49.71
N SER A 493 32.96 -21.80 -50.54
CA SER A 493 32.57 -22.32 -51.87
C SER A 493 31.22 -21.78 -52.36
N LEU A 494 31.27 -20.95 -53.41
CA LEU A 494 30.19 -20.67 -54.37
C LEU A 494 29.95 -21.89 -55.30
N ASN A 495 28.70 -22.23 -55.64
CA ASN A 495 28.18 -22.23 -57.02
C ASN A 495 26.81 -22.96 -57.19
N ASN A 496 25.84 -22.20 -57.72
CA ASN A 496 25.06 -22.41 -58.95
C ASN A 496 24.17 -23.66 -59.19
N ASN A 497 22.88 -23.33 -59.45
CA ASN A 497 22.10 -23.57 -60.68
C ASN A 497 20.79 -24.39 -60.60
N ASP A 498 19.77 -23.71 -61.15
CA ASP A 498 18.77 -24.14 -62.15
C ASP A 498 17.42 -24.81 -61.75
N ASP A 499 16.38 -24.07 -62.18
CA ASP A 499 15.18 -24.45 -62.91
C ASP A 499 14.03 -25.23 -62.23
N SER A 500 12.86 -24.59 -62.14
CA SER A 500 11.75 -24.82 -63.09
C SER A 500 10.44 -24.13 -62.66
N ASP A 501 10.03 -23.12 -63.45
CA ASP A 501 8.73 -22.91 -64.13
C ASP A 501 7.40 -23.45 -63.52
N ASP A 502 6.41 -22.54 -63.39
CA ASP A 502 5.16 -22.47 -64.21
C ASP A 502 3.97 -21.79 -63.49
N ASP A 503 3.67 -20.56 -63.94
CA ASP A 503 2.43 -20.13 -64.62
C ASP A 503 1.00 -20.21 -63.99
N ASP A 504 0.43 -19.00 -63.86
CA ASP A 504 -0.84 -18.51 -64.44
C ASP A 504 -2.26 -18.76 -63.85
N LYS A 505 -2.89 -17.63 -63.43
CA LYS A 505 -4.24 -17.05 -63.79
C LYS A 505 -4.91 -16.40 -62.58
N LEU A 506 -5.09 -15.07 -62.42
CA LEU A 506 -5.67 -13.99 -63.26
C LEU A 506 -7.19 -14.13 -63.52
N ILE A 507 -7.99 -13.27 -62.87
CA ILE A 507 -9.03 -12.33 -63.40
C ILE A 507 -10.30 -12.20 -62.53
N GLY A 508 -10.69 -10.94 -62.25
CA GLY A 508 -12.08 -10.46 -62.08
C GLY A 508 -12.27 -9.36 -61.01
N ALA A 509 -11.98 -8.07 -61.27
CA ALA A 509 -12.87 -7.00 -61.81
C ALA A 509 -13.92 -6.49 -60.76
N PHE A 510 -14.26 -5.21 -60.51
CA PHE A 510 -14.39 -3.93 -61.27
C PHE A 510 -14.37 -2.74 -60.26
N SER A 511 -13.73 -1.58 -60.54
CA SER A 511 -14.28 -0.28 -61.00
C SER A 511 -14.37 0.83 -59.95
N GLY A 512 -13.77 1.98 -60.24
CA GLY A 512 -13.91 3.22 -59.48
C GLY A 512 -13.10 4.40 -60.05
N LEU A 513 -13.18 4.62 -61.36
CA LEU A 513 -12.43 5.63 -62.13
C LEU A 513 -13.03 7.06 -62.05
N ASP A 514 -13.59 7.47 -60.89
CA ASP A 514 -14.27 8.77 -60.73
C ASP A 514 -13.58 9.75 -59.75
N THR A 515 -12.54 9.31 -59.05
CA THR A 515 -11.82 10.13 -58.05
C THR A 515 -10.70 10.98 -58.66
N LEU A 516 -10.13 10.60 -59.82
CA LEU A 516 -9.05 11.38 -60.45
C LEU A 516 -9.55 12.65 -61.17
N ASN A 517 -10.78 12.63 -61.70
CA ASN A 517 -11.38 13.79 -62.36
C ASN A 517 -11.84 14.87 -61.36
N LYS A 518 -12.10 14.50 -60.09
CA LYS A 518 -12.40 15.47 -59.02
C LYS A 518 -11.15 16.23 -58.54
N LEU A 519 -9.98 15.59 -58.56
CA LEU A 519 -8.71 16.24 -58.22
C LEU A 519 -8.22 17.23 -59.29
N LYS A 520 -8.51 16.96 -60.57
CA LYS A 520 -8.16 17.89 -61.67
C LYS A 520 -8.94 19.21 -61.61
N ASN A 521 -10.17 19.20 -61.08
CA ASN A 521 -10.98 20.42 -60.87
C ASN A 521 -10.56 21.24 -59.63
N VAL A 522 -9.78 20.66 -58.71
CA VAL A 522 -9.22 21.39 -57.56
C VAL A 522 -7.98 22.18 -57.97
N PHE A 523 -7.13 21.60 -58.83
CA PHE A 523 -5.95 22.30 -59.35
C PHE A 523 -6.27 23.36 -60.40
N HIS A 524 -7.43 23.29 -61.08
CA HIS A 524 -7.85 24.33 -62.02
C HIS A 524 -8.51 25.56 -61.37
N LYS A 525 -8.67 25.56 -60.03
CA LYS A 525 -9.11 26.73 -59.25
C LYS A 525 -7.97 27.48 -58.55
N MET A 526 -6.72 27.05 -58.71
CA MET A 526 -5.54 27.69 -58.12
C MET A 526 -4.70 28.49 -59.12
N ASP A 527 -5.29 28.96 -60.21
CA ASP A 527 -4.63 29.97 -61.03
C ASP A 527 -5.65 30.82 -61.79
N LEU A 528 -5.90 32.03 -61.27
CA LEU A 528 -6.22 33.26 -62.01
C LEU A 528 -6.29 34.44 -61.00
N LYS A 529 -5.15 35.15 -60.93
CA LYS A 529 -4.94 36.60 -60.80
C LYS A 529 -5.97 37.53 -60.13
N ASP A 530 -5.39 38.34 -59.24
CA ASP A 530 -5.57 39.78 -59.01
C ASP A 530 -6.95 40.28 -58.53
N GLN A 531 -7.07 40.63 -57.24
CA GLN A 531 -7.21 42.03 -56.77
C GLN A 531 -7.34 42.11 -55.25
N GLU A 532 -6.77 43.21 -54.73
CA GLU A 532 -6.47 43.51 -53.33
C GLU A 532 -7.70 43.83 -52.46
N GLU A 533 -7.45 43.87 -51.14
CA GLU A 533 -8.27 44.51 -50.09
C GLU A 533 -9.61 43.86 -49.70
N ASN A 534 -9.59 42.86 -48.79
CA ASN A 534 -10.59 42.72 -47.69
C ASN A 534 -10.34 41.56 -46.68
N GLN A 535 -9.10 41.10 -46.49
CA GLN A 535 -8.78 39.86 -45.73
C GLN A 535 -8.29 40.08 -44.29
N GLN A 536 -8.91 40.97 -43.50
CA GLN A 536 -8.55 41.10 -42.06
C GLN A 536 -9.70 40.92 -41.06
N LEU A 537 -10.95 40.72 -41.53
CA LEU A 537 -12.10 40.57 -40.63
C LEU A 537 -12.71 39.15 -40.59
N GLN A 538 -12.35 38.24 -41.50
CA GLN A 538 -12.87 36.86 -41.52
C GLN A 538 -11.97 35.80 -40.85
N GLU A 539 -10.67 36.06 -40.65
CA GLU A 539 -9.75 35.08 -40.04
C GLU A 539 -9.97 34.91 -38.52
N ASN A 540 -10.39 35.96 -37.82
CA ASN A 540 -10.63 35.90 -36.37
C ASN A 540 -11.88 35.09 -35.97
N GLN A 541 -12.88 34.95 -36.86
CA GLN A 541 -14.08 34.14 -36.56
C GLN A 541 -13.91 32.65 -36.92
N GLN A 542 -13.07 32.31 -37.91
CA GLN A 542 -12.79 30.91 -38.24
C GLN A 542 -11.83 30.24 -37.24
N GLN A 543 -10.84 30.97 -36.70
CA GLN A 543 -9.95 30.42 -35.66
C GLN A 543 -10.68 30.16 -34.32
N GLN A 544 -11.65 31.00 -33.93
CA GLN A 544 -12.45 30.74 -32.71
C GLN A 544 -13.42 29.57 -32.85
N GLN A 545 -13.93 29.28 -34.06
CA GLN A 545 -14.78 28.11 -34.31
C GLN A 545 -13.97 26.80 -34.43
N GLN A 546 -12.74 26.86 -34.97
CA GLN A 546 -11.82 25.72 -34.97
C GLN A 546 -11.33 25.40 -33.54
N GLY A 547 -10.98 26.40 -32.73
CA GLY A 547 -10.60 26.19 -31.33
C GLY A 547 -11.72 25.60 -30.45
N LYS A 548 -12.99 25.99 -30.69
CA LYS A 548 -14.15 25.39 -30.02
C LYS A 548 -14.45 23.95 -30.49
N ARG A 549 -14.22 23.65 -31.77
CA ARG A 549 -14.32 22.26 -32.29
C ARG A 549 -13.22 21.35 -31.73
N ILE A 550 -11.98 21.84 -31.63
CA ILE A 550 -10.85 21.09 -31.07
C ILE A 550 -11.03 20.86 -29.55
N ARG A 551 -11.54 21.84 -28.79
CA ARG A 551 -11.89 21.63 -27.37
C ARG A 551 -13.03 20.62 -27.17
N ASN A 552 -14.04 20.62 -28.02
CA ASN A 552 -15.14 19.65 -27.93
C ASN A 552 -14.68 18.23 -28.34
N LEU A 553 -13.73 18.11 -29.27
CA LEU A 553 -13.07 16.85 -29.63
C LEU A 553 -12.12 16.36 -28.51
N SER A 554 -11.38 17.26 -27.87
CA SER A 554 -10.53 16.95 -26.70
C SER A 554 -11.34 16.49 -25.49
N ASN A 555 -12.48 17.16 -25.20
CA ASN A 555 -13.41 16.72 -24.15
C ASN A 555 -14.11 15.40 -24.49
N SER A 556 -14.40 15.14 -25.77
CA SER A 556 -14.94 13.85 -26.25
C SER A 556 -13.92 12.73 -26.10
N LEU A 557 -12.65 12.96 -26.46
CA LEU A 557 -11.57 11.98 -26.38
C LEU A 557 -11.16 11.71 -24.93
N ASN A 558 -11.11 12.73 -24.06
CA ASN A 558 -10.89 12.53 -22.63
C ASN A 558 -12.05 11.77 -21.96
N ASN A 559 -13.30 12.01 -22.37
CA ASN A 559 -14.44 11.23 -21.87
C ASN A 559 -14.41 9.77 -22.36
N GLN A 560 -13.93 9.50 -23.59
CA GLN A 560 -13.75 8.15 -24.11
C GLN A 560 -12.57 7.40 -23.48
N ILE A 561 -11.47 8.09 -23.17
CA ILE A 561 -10.31 7.50 -22.45
C ILE A 561 -10.69 7.22 -20.99
N GLN A 562 -11.43 8.13 -20.33
CA GLN A 562 -11.94 7.90 -18.98
C GLN A 562 -13.05 6.85 -18.93
N GLN A 563 -13.91 6.73 -19.94
CA GLN A 563 -14.86 5.62 -20.08
C GLN A 563 -14.13 4.30 -20.39
N GLY A 564 -13.11 4.30 -21.24
CA GLY A 564 -12.29 3.11 -21.50
C GLY A 564 -11.56 2.62 -20.25
N GLN A 565 -10.99 3.52 -19.45
CA GLN A 565 -10.38 3.16 -18.16
C GLN A 565 -11.43 2.71 -17.13
N ARG A 566 -12.61 3.33 -17.06
CA ARG A 566 -13.71 2.88 -16.20
C ARG A 566 -14.33 1.56 -16.65
N ASP A 567 -14.34 1.26 -17.95
CA ASP A 567 -14.84 0.00 -18.51
C ASP A 567 -13.83 -1.13 -18.37
N ILE A 568 -12.53 -0.85 -18.43
CA ILE A 568 -11.47 -1.82 -18.11
C ILE A 568 -11.46 -2.12 -16.60
N ILE A 569 -11.57 -1.08 -15.75
CA ILE A 569 -11.65 -1.25 -14.30
C ILE A 569 -12.96 -1.93 -13.90
N SER A 570 -14.10 -1.60 -14.52
CA SER A 570 -15.38 -2.26 -14.22
C SER A 570 -15.48 -3.67 -14.78
N ARG A 571 -14.84 -4.02 -15.92
CA ARG A 571 -14.69 -5.41 -16.40
C ARG A 571 -13.74 -6.23 -15.52
N SER A 572 -12.72 -5.60 -14.92
CA SER A 572 -11.86 -6.24 -13.92
C SER A 572 -12.55 -6.45 -12.56
N LEU A 573 -13.62 -5.70 -12.28
CA LEU A 573 -14.37 -5.75 -11.02
C LEU A 573 -15.71 -6.52 -11.13
N ASN A 574 -16.25 -6.71 -12.34
CA ASN A 574 -17.56 -7.34 -12.59
C ASN A 574 -17.48 -8.59 -13.49
N SER A 575 -16.29 -9.19 -13.70
CA SER A 575 -16.25 -10.58 -14.19
C SER A 575 -16.52 -11.52 -13.03
N ASP A 576 -17.70 -12.13 -13.09
CA ASP A 576 -18.31 -13.02 -12.12
C ASP A 576 -17.35 -14.05 -11.51
N HIS A 577 -17.09 -13.86 -10.21
CA HIS A 577 -17.20 -14.77 -9.06
C HIS A 577 -17.27 -16.32 -9.18
N ASP A 578 -17.17 -17.00 -10.33
CA ASP A 578 -17.33 -18.47 -10.40
C ASP A 578 -16.31 -19.26 -11.27
N SER A 579 -15.31 -18.63 -11.90
CA SER A 579 -14.45 -19.35 -12.89
C SER A 579 -12.93 -19.42 -12.61
N LEU A 580 -12.45 -19.07 -11.41
CA LEU A 580 -11.02 -19.19 -11.05
C LEU A 580 -10.70 -20.25 -9.99
N GLN A 581 -11.65 -21.11 -9.61
CA GLN A 581 -11.36 -22.39 -8.96
C GLN A 581 -11.15 -23.49 -10.00
N LYS A 582 -9.95 -23.56 -10.57
CA LYS A 582 -9.26 -24.78 -11.09
C LYS A 582 -8.21 -24.37 -12.11
N LEU A 583 -6.99 -24.15 -11.64
CA LEU A 583 -5.77 -24.56 -12.34
C LEU A 583 -4.72 -24.89 -11.27
N SER A 584 -5.03 -25.94 -10.51
CA SER A 584 -4.05 -26.74 -9.78
C SER A 584 -3.27 -27.60 -10.80
N LEU A 585 -1.96 -27.43 -10.88
CA LEU A 585 -1.07 -28.45 -11.43
C LEU A 585 -0.24 -29.05 -10.29
N SER A 586 -0.72 -30.19 -9.87
CA SER A 586 -0.03 -31.26 -9.17
C SER A 586 1.27 -31.65 -9.88
N SER A 587 2.35 -31.78 -9.13
CA SER A 587 3.37 -32.81 -9.41
C SER A 587 4.02 -33.32 -8.11
N SER A 588 3.90 -34.64 -7.95
CA SER A 588 4.65 -35.58 -7.09
C SER A 588 4.58 -35.47 -5.56
N THR A 589 3.61 -36.20 -5.04
CA THR A 589 3.62 -37.03 -3.82
C THR A 589 4.97 -37.67 -3.47
N ASN A 590 5.39 -37.57 -2.21
CA ASN A 590 5.63 -38.72 -1.32
C ASN A 590 6.13 -38.26 0.07
N LEU A 591 5.21 -37.86 0.96
CA LEU A 591 5.46 -37.97 2.39
C LEU A 591 4.27 -38.68 3.03
N LYS A 592 4.61 -39.80 3.65
CA LYS A 592 3.73 -40.78 4.27
C LYS A 592 2.73 -40.12 5.22
N LEU A 593 1.49 -40.63 5.15
CA LEU A 593 0.51 -40.60 6.21
C LEU A 593 1.16 -40.82 7.59
N MET A 594 0.97 -39.84 8.48
CA MET A 594 0.75 -40.10 9.90
C MET A 594 -0.51 -39.33 10.31
N THR A 595 -1.37 -40.07 10.98
CA THR A 595 -2.78 -39.83 11.30
C THR A 595 -3.00 -38.97 12.55
N LYS A 596 -4.09 -38.18 12.51
CA LYS A 596 -4.99 -37.70 13.60
C LYS A 596 -4.42 -36.65 14.58
N THR A 597 -5.13 -35.61 15.03
CA THR A 597 -6.43 -34.94 14.76
C THR A 597 -6.40 -33.73 15.68
N PHE A 598 -6.59 -32.51 15.18
CA PHE A 598 -7.07 -31.39 15.98
C PHE A 598 -8.04 -30.59 15.11
N ASP A 599 -9.28 -30.52 15.57
CA ASP A 599 -10.36 -29.78 14.95
C ASP A 599 -10.01 -28.30 14.89
N SER A 600 -9.95 -27.77 13.66
CA SER A 600 -9.79 -26.34 13.41
C SER A 600 -11.06 -25.60 13.79
N PHE A 601 -10.94 -24.68 14.74
CA PHE A 601 -11.97 -23.70 15.09
C PHE A 601 -12.08 -22.68 13.96
N THR A 602 -13.19 -22.67 13.23
CA THR A 602 -13.52 -21.66 12.20
C THR A 602 -14.28 -20.51 12.86
N ILE A 603 -13.76 -19.28 12.76
CA ILE A 603 -14.51 -18.07 13.13
C ILE A 603 -15.24 -17.57 11.88
N GLU A 604 -16.57 -17.66 11.89
CA GLU A 604 -17.43 -16.99 10.91
C GLU A 604 -17.46 -15.48 11.18
N ILE A 605 -16.87 -14.69 10.29
CA ILE A 605 -17.00 -13.23 10.29
C ILE A 605 -18.27 -12.89 9.48
N LEU A 606 -19.38 -12.64 10.17
CA LEU A 606 -20.58 -12.04 9.58
C LEU A 606 -20.26 -10.60 9.14
N GLY A 607 -20.38 -10.37 7.84
CA GLY A 607 -20.09 -9.08 7.20
C GLY A 607 -21.18 -8.04 7.40
N ASN A 608 -20.77 -6.78 7.55
CA ASN A 608 -21.15 -5.69 6.65
C ASN A 608 -20.62 -4.36 7.19
N THR A 609 -19.54 -3.86 6.60
CA THR A 609 -19.33 -2.42 6.44
C THR A 609 -18.76 -2.20 5.04
N LYS A 610 -19.50 -1.46 4.20
CA LYS A 610 -18.99 -0.95 2.93
C LYS A 610 -17.83 -0.01 3.23
N VAL A 611 -16.60 -0.50 3.07
CA VAL A 611 -15.39 0.32 3.06
C VAL A 611 -15.11 0.75 1.62
N VAL A 612 -14.95 2.05 1.44
CA VAL A 612 -14.55 2.69 0.18
C VAL A 612 -13.20 2.11 -0.26
N LYS A 613 -13.16 1.47 -1.42
CA LYS A 613 -11.97 0.90 -2.04
C LYS A 613 -11.06 2.03 -2.55
N ASN A 614 -9.93 2.25 -1.89
CA ASN A 614 -8.63 2.63 -2.50
C ASN A 614 -7.49 2.71 -1.46
N ASN A 615 -7.33 1.68 -0.62
CA ASN A 615 -6.13 1.49 0.19
C ASN A 615 -5.42 0.21 -0.27
N GLN A 616 -4.48 0.33 -1.21
CA GLN A 616 -3.47 -0.71 -1.43
C GLN A 616 -2.38 -0.58 -0.36
N ILE A 617 -2.73 -0.88 0.89
CA ILE A 617 -1.77 -1.32 1.91
C ILE A 617 -2.19 -2.75 2.23
N LEU A 618 -1.58 -3.70 1.53
CA LEU A 618 -1.72 -5.11 1.86
C LEU A 618 -1.13 -5.32 3.27
N LYS A 619 -1.95 -5.85 4.17
CA LYS A 619 -1.54 -6.35 5.49
C LYS A 619 -0.56 -7.51 5.29
N VAL A 620 0.75 -7.22 5.31
CA VAL A 620 1.82 -8.23 5.22
C VAL A 620 2.19 -8.78 6.61
N ASP A 621 1.64 -8.20 7.69
CA ASP A 621 2.03 -8.50 9.08
C ASP A 621 1.55 -9.88 9.61
N GLU A 622 0.86 -10.71 8.80
CA GLU A 622 0.37 -12.05 9.22
C GLU A 622 1.32 -13.22 8.87
N ILE A 623 2.42 -12.99 8.15
CA ILE A 623 3.31 -14.07 7.65
C ILE A 623 4.37 -14.49 8.69
N ASP A 624 4.66 -13.67 9.70
CA ASP A 624 5.77 -13.94 10.63
C ASP A 624 5.42 -14.92 11.79
N ASN A 625 4.15 -15.32 11.96
CA ASN A 625 3.77 -16.27 13.01
C ASN A 625 4.02 -17.74 12.65
N THR A 626 4.22 -18.10 11.38
CA THR A 626 4.32 -19.52 10.96
C THR A 626 5.75 -20.05 10.90
N ASN A 627 6.77 -19.20 10.88
CA ASN A 627 8.16 -19.63 10.72
C ASN A 627 8.94 -19.85 12.03
N ASN A 628 8.34 -19.56 13.19
CA ASN A 628 9.01 -19.71 14.50
C ASN A 628 8.51 -20.90 15.36
N ILE A 629 7.69 -21.81 14.81
CA ILE A 629 7.22 -23.01 15.55
C ILE A 629 8.03 -24.28 15.19
N GLN A 630 9.08 -24.20 14.37
CA GLN A 630 9.89 -25.37 14.01
C GLN A 630 11.29 -25.43 14.62
N ASN A 631 11.67 -24.52 15.52
CA ASN A 631 12.88 -24.67 16.33
C ASN A 631 12.65 -24.11 17.74
N GLU A 632 11.86 -24.85 18.53
CA GLU A 632 12.04 -25.00 19.99
C GLU A 632 11.41 -26.32 20.45
#